data_AF-A0A1M4UD36-F1
#
_entry.id   AF-A0A1M4UD36-F1
#
_cell.length_a   1.000
_cell.length_b   1.000
_cell.length_c   1.000
_cell.angle_alpha   90.00
_cell.angle_beta   90.00
_cell.angle_gamma   90.00
#
_symmetry.space_group_name_H-M   'P 1'
#
loop_
_entity.id
_entity.type
_entity.pdbx_description
1 polymer ?
#
loop_
_entity_poly.entity_id
_entity_poly.type
_entity_poly.pdbx_seq_one_letter_code
_entity_poly.pdbx_strand_id
1 'polypeptide(L)'
;MNRPAGVEKQKEYLIDELNEINKYNAKRLDFIRYYRSGATHLDSLYFLRGKMDTEQYLETFYYELDPNFSTNYDFKVAKILSNDMLLAYLMQEIERMNNNGVNLPSGFPSIKLTWMGTKTELMEQLYSWDSASTFGDLPLTQLSDYIQNIFNIQLDKNLSRAFSDMKIRNVPTPFLDKLHDALLRRMGRRKINS
;
A
#
# COMPACT_ATOMS: atom_id res chain seq x y z
N MET A 1 -1.81 22.54 4.20
CA MET A 1 -1.18 21.60 3.25
C MET A 1 -1.96 21.62 1.95
N ASN A 2 -1.37 22.11 0.86
CA ASN A 2 -1.98 22.08 -0.47
C ASN A 2 -1.66 20.74 -1.14
N ARG A 3 -2.48 19.72 -0.89
CA ARG A 3 -2.32 18.41 -1.54
C ARG A 3 -2.78 18.50 -3.00
N PRO A 4 -1.98 18.07 -3.99
CA PRO A 4 -2.39 18.13 -5.39
C PRO A 4 -3.58 17.21 -5.68
N ALA A 5 -4.33 17.53 -6.75
CA ALA A 5 -5.41 16.68 -7.25
C ALA A 5 -4.85 15.60 -8.20
N GLY A 6 -5.37 14.37 -8.08
CA GLY A 6 -4.98 13.21 -8.89
C GLY A 6 -4.09 12.21 -8.15
N VAL A 7 -4.41 10.92 -8.26
CA VAL A 7 -3.77 9.83 -7.47
C VAL A 7 -2.25 9.77 -7.68
N GLU A 8 -1.79 9.89 -8.92
CA GLU A 8 -0.35 9.82 -9.25
C GLU A 8 0.42 11.03 -8.68
N LYS A 9 -0.10 12.24 -8.88
CA LYS A 9 0.49 13.48 -8.32
C LYS A 9 0.49 13.49 -6.80
N GLN A 10 -0.53 12.90 -6.17
CA GLN A 10 -0.57 12.75 -4.71
C GLN A 10 0.51 11.79 -4.23
N LYS A 11 0.73 10.68 -4.93
CA LYS A 11 1.77 9.71 -4.57
C LYS A 11 3.16 10.32 -4.72
N GLU A 12 3.41 11.04 -5.81
CA GLU A 12 4.66 11.79 -6.03
C GLU A 12 4.91 12.78 -4.90
N TYR A 13 3.91 13.61 -4.56
CA TYR A 13 3.99 14.56 -3.44
C TYR A 13 4.34 13.89 -2.09
N LEU A 14 3.70 12.76 -1.76
CA LEU A 14 4.01 12.03 -0.51
C LEU A 14 5.44 11.45 -0.51
N ILE A 15 5.92 10.97 -1.66
CA ILE A 15 7.29 10.47 -1.80
C ILE A 15 8.29 11.61 -1.66
N ASP A 16 7.99 12.79 -2.20
CA ASP A 16 8.84 13.98 -2.07
C ASP A 16 8.96 14.45 -0.62
N GLU A 17 7.85 14.51 0.11
CA GLU A 17 7.86 14.82 1.56
C GLU A 17 8.70 13.80 2.35
N LEU A 18 8.62 12.52 2.01
CA LEU A 18 9.43 11.46 2.61
C LEU A 18 10.93 11.64 2.29
N ASN A 19 11.24 12.05 1.06
CA ASN A 19 12.61 12.35 0.64
C ASN A 19 13.17 13.57 1.40
N GLU A 20 12.36 14.60 1.67
CA GLU A 20 12.79 15.76 2.47
C GLU A 20 13.13 15.37 3.92
N ILE A 21 12.33 14.48 4.53
CA ILE A 21 12.65 13.92 5.85
C ILE A 21 13.98 13.15 5.81
N ASN A 22 14.19 12.33 4.79
CA ASN A 22 15.44 11.57 4.63
C ASN A 22 16.66 12.49 4.43
N LYS A 23 16.53 13.55 3.63
CA LYS A 23 17.57 14.58 3.46
C LYS A 23 17.88 15.30 4.77
N TYR A 24 16.85 15.64 5.55
CA TYR A 24 17.02 16.25 6.87
C TYR A 24 17.82 15.33 7.80
N ASN A 25 17.44 14.05 7.85
CA ASN A 25 18.08 13.05 8.70
C ASN A 25 19.52 12.76 8.28
N ALA A 26 19.79 12.64 6.98
CA ALA A 26 21.13 12.37 6.46
C ALA A 26 22.14 13.46 6.84
N LYS A 27 21.72 14.74 6.82
CA LYS A 27 22.57 15.88 7.21
C LYS A 27 22.89 15.94 8.71
N ARG A 28 22.13 15.22 9.55
CA ARG A 28 22.21 15.28 11.02
C ARG A 28 22.36 13.90 11.65
N LEU A 29 22.90 12.94 10.89
CA LEU A 29 22.92 11.53 11.25
C LEU A 29 23.61 11.28 12.61
N ASP A 30 24.73 11.95 12.87
CA ASP A 30 25.49 11.79 14.11
C ASP A 30 24.71 12.26 15.33
N PHE A 31 24.07 13.44 15.24
CA PHE A 31 23.22 13.95 16.31
C PHE A 31 21.99 13.05 16.54
N ILE A 32 21.35 12.59 15.46
CA ILE A 32 20.20 11.67 15.57
C ILE A 32 20.61 10.36 16.24
N ARG A 33 21.77 9.80 15.88
CA ARG A 33 22.31 8.59 16.51
C ARG A 33 22.61 8.81 17.99
N TYR A 34 23.26 9.93 18.32
CA TYR A 34 23.50 10.32 19.70
C TYR A 34 22.20 10.37 20.50
N TYR A 35 21.23 11.17 20.03
CA TYR A 35 19.95 11.36 20.71
C TYR A 35 19.20 10.03 20.90
N ARG A 36 19.10 9.22 19.84
CA ARG A 36 18.41 7.92 19.88
C ARG A 36 19.12 6.87 20.73
N SER A 37 20.43 6.99 20.93
CA SER A 37 21.18 6.07 21.80
C SER A 37 20.93 6.31 23.30
N GLY A 38 20.36 7.47 23.67
CA GLY A 38 20.21 7.87 25.07
C GLY A 38 21.55 8.14 25.78
N ALA A 39 22.63 8.33 25.03
CA ALA A 39 23.92 8.68 25.59
C ALA A 39 23.90 10.11 26.15
N THR A 40 24.72 10.38 27.17
CA THR A 40 24.72 11.67 27.91
C THR A 40 26.05 12.43 27.83
N HIS A 41 27.07 11.84 27.19
CA HIS A 41 28.43 12.37 27.17
C HIS A 41 28.61 13.68 26.39
N LEU A 42 27.64 14.06 25.55
CA LEU A 42 27.61 15.34 24.82
C LEU A 42 26.51 16.29 25.33
N ASP A 43 25.83 15.97 26.43
CA ASP A 43 24.72 16.80 26.91
C ASP A 43 25.18 18.20 27.30
N SER A 44 26.39 18.31 27.86
CA SER A 44 27.00 19.59 28.19
C SER A 44 27.33 20.46 26.97
N LEU A 45 27.46 19.84 25.79
CA LEU A 45 27.68 20.51 24.53
C LEU A 45 26.36 20.90 23.85
N TYR A 46 25.37 20.00 23.88
CA TYR A 46 24.12 20.18 23.13
C TYR A 46 23.02 20.91 23.90
N PHE A 47 22.91 20.69 25.22
CA PHE A 47 21.74 21.13 25.99
C PHE A 47 22.06 22.20 27.05
N LEU A 48 23.31 22.70 27.12
CA LEU A 48 23.64 23.84 27.99
C LEU A 48 23.47 25.17 27.25
N ARG A 49 22.73 26.09 27.88
CA ARG A 49 22.53 27.46 27.39
C ARG A 49 23.84 28.25 27.37
N GLY A 50 23.97 29.16 26.41
CA GLY A 50 25.12 30.07 26.28
C GLY A 50 26.40 29.45 25.72
N LYS A 51 26.39 28.15 25.38
CA LYS A 51 27.47 27.47 24.65
C LYS A 51 27.11 27.50 23.16
N MET A 52 27.61 28.50 22.43
CA MET A 52 27.51 28.52 20.97
C MET A 52 28.79 27.98 20.36
N ASP A 53 28.67 26.98 19.50
CA ASP A 53 29.75 26.58 18.61
C ASP A 53 29.50 27.18 17.23
N THR A 54 30.46 27.97 16.74
CA THR A 54 30.35 28.80 15.53
C THR A 54 30.26 27.99 14.22
N GLU A 55 30.49 26.68 14.27
CA GLU A 55 30.40 25.77 13.11
C GLU A 55 29.03 25.09 12.95
N GLN A 56 28.05 25.39 13.81
CA GLN A 56 26.77 24.67 13.82
C GLN A 56 25.75 25.28 12.84
N TYR A 57 25.12 24.43 12.03
CA TYR A 57 23.94 24.80 11.23
C TYR A 57 22.84 25.33 12.15
N LEU A 58 22.71 26.66 12.17
CA LEU A 58 21.62 27.38 12.80
C LEU A 58 20.32 27.00 12.09
N GLU A 59 19.33 26.58 12.86
CA GLU A 59 18.01 26.29 12.33
C GLU A 59 17.31 27.62 12.01
N THR A 60 16.43 27.63 11.00
CA THR A 60 15.79 28.86 10.51
C THR A 60 15.06 29.65 11.61
N PHE A 61 14.57 28.96 12.64
CA PHE A 61 13.87 29.53 13.79
C PHE A 61 14.78 30.03 14.91
N TYR A 62 16.11 29.98 14.75
CA TYR A 62 17.04 30.26 15.84
C TYR A 62 16.83 31.63 16.49
N TYR A 63 16.63 32.67 15.68
CA TYR A 63 16.43 34.04 16.17
C TYR A 63 15.08 34.28 16.85
N GLU A 64 14.16 33.32 16.76
CA GLU A 64 12.84 33.38 17.38
C GLU A 64 12.81 32.65 18.73
N LEU A 65 13.88 31.93 19.10
CA LEU A 65 13.98 31.23 20.38
C LEU A 65 14.43 32.19 21.49
N ASP A 66 13.85 32.04 22.69
CA ASP A 66 14.34 32.69 23.89
C ASP A 66 15.67 32.02 24.33
N PRO A 67 16.82 32.72 24.25
CA PRO A 67 18.12 32.15 24.61
C PRO A 67 18.25 31.76 26.08
N ASN A 68 17.39 32.30 26.96
CA ASN A 68 17.37 31.97 28.39
C ASN A 68 16.54 30.72 28.70
N PHE A 69 15.69 30.30 27.76
CA PHE A 69 14.79 29.17 27.93
C PHE A 69 15.25 27.96 27.12
N SER A 70 15.47 28.15 25.81
CA SER A 70 15.75 27.08 24.85
C SER A 70 17.18 27.09 24.34
N THR A 71 17.63 25.91 23.93
CA THR A 71 18.84 25.69 23.15
C THR A 71 18.49 25.42 21.68
N ASN A 72 19.49 25.55 20.80
CA ASN A 72 19.34 25.18 19.39
C ASN A 72 18.95 23.69 19.20
N TYR A 73 19.38 22.83 20.14
CA TYR A 73 19.15 21.39 20.09
C TYR A 73 17.76 20.98 20.55
N ASP A 74 17.08 21.78 21.39
CA ASP A 74 15.68 21.53 21.76
C ASP A 74 14.77 21.53 20.52
N PHE A 75 14.99 22.48 19.61
CA PHE A 75 14.29 22.52 18.33
C PHE A 75 14.67 21.33 17.44
N LYS A 76 15.96 20.94 17.37
CA LYS A 76 16.37 19.77 16.59
C LYS A 76 15.69 18.49 17.10
N VAL A 77 15.60 18.32 18.42
CA VAL A 77 14.88 17.19 19.04
C VAL A 77 13.40 17.23 18.68
N ALA A 78 12.73 18.37 18.84
CA ALA A 78 11.33 18.52 18.44
C ALA A 78 11.12 18.21 16.94
N LYS A 79 12.06 18.62 16.10
CA LYS A 79 12.04 18.35 14.65
C LYS A 79 12.24 16.86 14.34
N ILE A 80 13.11 16.16 15.06
CA ILE A 80 13.26 14.70 14.94
C ILE A 80 11.95 13.99 15.30
N LEU A 81 11.35 14.33 16.45
CA LEU A 81 10.11 13.69 16.91
C LEU A 81 8.94 13.95 15.95
N SER A 82 8.78 15.19 15.48
CA SER A 82 7.75 15.53 14.49
C SER A 82 7.97 14.83 13.15
N ASN A 83 9.22 14.71 12.67
CA ASN A 83 9.54 13.96 11.47
C ASN A 83 9.23 12.46 11.63
N ASP A 84 9.46 11.87 12.81
CA ASP A 84 9.13 10.47 13.08
C ASP A 84 7.61 10.22 13.01
N MET A 85 6.81 11.13 13.59
CA MET A 85 5.35 11.08 13.48
C MET A 85 4.86 11.26 12.04
N LEU A 86 5.46 12.22 11.32
CA LEU A 86 5.11 12.49 9.92
C LEU A 86 5.48 11.31 9.01
N LEU A 87 6.64 10.70 9.21
CA LEU A 87 7.10 9.54 8.44
C LEU A 87 6.14 8.36 8.59
N ALA A 88 5.69 8.06 9.81
CA ALA A 88 4.69 7.03 10.05
C ALA A 88 3.38 7.30 9.29
N TYR A 89 2.90 8.54 9.32
CA TYR A 89 1.71 8.95 8.56
C TYR A 89 1.90 8.83 7.05
N LEU A 90 3.02 9.32 6.50
CA LEU A 90 3.31 9.26 5.07
C LEU A 90 3.40 7.83 4.56
N MET A 91 4.07 6.94 5.31
CA MET A 91 4.16 5.51 4.96
C MET A 91 2.78 4.87 4.90
N GLN A 92 1.92 5.14 5.90
CA GLN A 92 0.56 4.61 5.93
C GLN A 92 -0.30 5.14 4.76
N GLU A 93 -0.19 6.43 4.43
CA GLU A 93 -0.91 7.01 3.28
C GLU A 93 -0.45 6.41 1.95
N ILE A 94 0.86 6.23 1.75
CA ILE A 94 1.43 5.60 0.55
C ILE A 94 0.93 4.15 0.42
N GLU A 95 0.91 3.41 1.52
CA GLU A 95 0.38 2.04 1.56
C GLU A 95 -1.10 1.99 1.19
N ARG A 96 -1.92 2.89 1.75
CA ARG A 96 -3.35 3.02 1.42
C ARG A 96 -3.57 3.32 -0.07
N MET A 97 -2.72 4.14 -0.67
CA MET A 97 -2.79 4.45 -2.10
C MET A 97 -2.37 3.29 -3.00
N ASN A 98 -1.34 2.53 -2.61
CA ASN A 98 -0.89 1.35 -3.36
C ASN A 98 -1.91 0.20 -3.32
N ASN A 99 -2.76 0.13 -2.30
CA ASN A 99 -3.76 -0.91 -2.13
C ASN A 99 -5.13 -0.59 -2.78
N ASN A 100 -5.18 0.35 -3.73
CA ASN A 100 -6.37 0.68 -4.54
C ASN A 100 -7.68 0.86 -3.72
N GLY A 101 -7.59 1.42 -2.52
CA GLY A 101 -8.77 1.72 -1.70
C GLY A 101 -9.47 0.50 -1.07
N VAL A 102 -8.92 -0.71 -1.17
CA VAL A 102 -9.46 -1.84 -0.40
C VAL A 102 -8.83 -1.81 0.99
N ASN A 103 -9.54 -1.19 1.93
CA ASN A 103 -9.37 -1.53 3.34
C ASN A 103 -9.87 -2.97 3.49
N LEU A 104 -9.03 -3.97 3.24
CA LEU A 104 -9.38 -5.32 3.66
C LEU A 104 -9.41 -5.28 5.19
N PRO A 105 -10.53 -5.66 5.82
CA PRO A 105 -10.62 -5.67 7.27
C PRO A 105 -9.49 -6.52 7.86
N SER A 106 -9.04 -6.14 9.06
CA SER A 106 -8.07 -6.91 9.84
C SER A 106 -8.51 -8.38 9.90
N GLY A 107 -7.71 -9.27 9.30
CA GLY A 107 -8.04 -10.69 9.15
C GLY A 107 -7.84 -11.27 7.76
N PHE A 108 -7.60 -10.45 6.73
CA PHE A 108 -7.18 -10.99 5.44
C PHE A 108 -5.76 -11.56 5.49
N PRO A 109 -5.50 -12.73 4.87
CA PRO A 109 -4.15 -13.27 4.77
C PRO A 109 -3.21 -12.24 4.14
N SER A 110 -2.00 -12.08 4.70
CA SER A 110 -0.97 -11.18 4.17
C SER A 110 -0.45 -11.59 2.78
N ILE A 111 -0.86 -12.76 2.30
CA ILE A 111 -0.50 -13.31 1.00
C ILE A 111 -1.48 -12.77 -0.04
N LYS A 112 -0.96 -11.99 -1.00
CA LYS A 112 -1.70 -11.65 -2.22
C LYS A 112 -1.81 -12.89 -3.11
N LEU A 113 -3.03 -13.32 -3.39
CA LEU A 113 -3.28 -14.39 -4.35
C LEU A 113 -3.37 -13.81 -5.76
N THR A 114 -2.63 -14.39 -6.70
CA THR A 114 -2.71 -14.02 -8.12
C THR A 114 -3.39 -15.15 -8.89
N TRP A 115 -4.33 -14.81 -9.76
CA TRP A 115 -4.94 -15.77 -10.67
C TRP A 115 -3.88 -16.33 -11.62
N MET A 116 -3.62 -17.63 -11.50
CA MET A 116 -2.62 -18.32 -12.33
C MET A 116 -3.22 -18.95 -13.60
N GLY A 117 -4.55 -18.91 -13.75
CA GLY A 117 -5.22 -19.36 -14.96
C GLY A 117 -5.23 -18.31 -16.06
N THR A 118 -5.82 -18.64 -17.18
CA THR A 118 -6.06 -17.69 -18.28
C THR A 118 -7.18 -16.72 -17.92
N LYS A 119 -7.21 -15.55 -18.59
CA LYS A 119 -8.34 -14.62 -18.49
C LYS A 119 -9.66 -15.29 -18.85
N THR A 120 -9.64 -16.14 -19.87
CA THR A 120 -10.82 -16.89 -20.34
C THR A 120 -11.37 -17.83 -19.27
N GLU A 121 -10.49 -18.55 -18.55
CA GLU A 121 -10.89 -19.41 -17.42
C GLU A 121 -11.56 -18.58 -16.30
N LEU A 122 -11.04 -17.38 -16.01
CA LEU A 122 -11.66 -16.49 -15.02
C LEU A 122 -13.01 -15.93 -15.50
N MET A 123 -13.11 -15.55 -16.77
CA MET A 123 -14.38 -15.10 -17.36
C MET A 123 -15.45 -16.18 -17.26
N GLU A 124 -15.09 -17.43 -17.56
CA GLU A 124 -15.99 -18.57 -17.44
C GLU A 124 -16.52 -18.72 -16.02
N GLN A 125 -15.65 -18.56 -15.02
CA GLN A 125 -16.04 -18.59 -13.61
C GLN A 125 -16.96 -17.43 -13.21
N LEU A 126 -16.66 -16.22 -13.69
CA LEU A 126 -17.48 -15.02 -13.43
C LEU A 126 -18.89 -15.20 -13.99
N TYR A 127 -19.02 -15.66 -15.24
CA TYR A 127 -20.31 -15.94 -15.85
C TYR A 127 -21.07 -17.05 -15.13
N SER A 128 -20.37 -18.07 -14.61
CA SER A 128 -21.00 -19.10 -13.79
C SER A 128 -21.57 -18.53 -12.49
N TRP A 129 -20.83 -17.67 -11.79
CA TRP A 129 -21.31 -17.06 -10.55
C TRP A 129 -22.47 -16.10 -10.77
N ASP A 130 -22.39 -15.29 -11.83
CA ASP A 130 -23.44 -14.36 -12.25
C ASP A 130 -24.73 -15.11 -12.64
N SER A 131 -24.61 -16.14 -13.49
CA SER A 131 -25.75 -16.96 -13.92
C SER A 131 -26.41 -17.73 -12.78
N ALA A 132 -25.64 -18.12 -11.76
CA ALA A 132 -26.14 -18.78 -10.56
C ALA A 132 -26.58 -17.80 -9.47
N SER A 133 -26.49 -16.48 -9.71
CA SER A 133 -26.73 -15.42 -8.73
C SER A 133 -26.02 -15.69 -7.40
N THR A 134 -24.78 -16.21 -7.46
CA THR A 134 -24.01 -16.66 -6.28
C THR A 134 -23.78 -15.51 -5.29
N PHE A 135 -23.70 -14.28 -5.79
CA PHE A 135 -23.51 -13.07 -5.01
C PHE A 135 -24.78 -12.17 -4.95
N GLY A 136 -25.95 -12.72 -5.30
CA GLY A 136 -27.20 -11.97 -5.37
C GLY A 136 -27.34 -11.12 -6.64
N ASP A 137 -28.14 -10.06 -6.54
CA ASP A 137 -28.42 -9.12 -7.65
C ASP A 137 -27.29 -8.09 -7.80
N LEU A 138 -26.18 -8.54 -8.38
CA LEU A 138 -24.98 -7.74 -8.61
C LEU A 138 -24.70 -7.67 -10.11
N PRO A 139 -24.50 -6.47 -10.69
CA PRO A 139 -24.11 -6.37 -12.09
C PRO A 139 -22.78 -7.07 -12.36
N LEU A 140 -22.70 -7.87 -13.42
CA LEU A 140 -21.49 -8.59 -13.82
C LEU A 140 -20.24 -7.69 -13.91
N THR A 141 -20.40 -6.42 -14.30
CA THR A 141 -19.30 -5.45 -14.34
C THR A 141 -18.72 -5.18 -12.95
N GLN A 142 -19.57 -4.99 -11.94
CA GLN A 142 -19.14 -4.80 -10.55
C GLN A 142 -18.49 -6.06 -9.99
N LEU A 143 -19.06 -7.23 -10.28
CA LEU A 143 -18.46 -8.52 -9.90
C LEU A 143 -17.07 -8.68 -10.53
N SER A 144 -16.95 -8.39 -11.83
CA SER A 144 -15.68 -8.46 -12.55
C SER A 144 -14.63 -7.53 -11.95
N ASP A 145 -14.97 -6.27 -11.66
CA ASP A 145 -14.03 -5.29 -11.10
C ASP A 145 -13.54 -5.71 -9.71
N TYR A 146 -14.45 -6.23 -8.87
CA TYR A 146 -14.12 -6.73 -7.55
C TYR A 146 -13.16 -7.93 -7.62
N ILE A 147 -13.48 -8.92 -8.46
CA ILE A 147 -12.70 -10.16 -8.59
C ILE A 147 -11.34 -9.93 -9.24
N GLN A 148 -11.24 -9.03 -10.22
CA GLN A 148 -9.96 -8.62 -10.83
C GLN A 148 -8.98 -8.07 -9.80
N ASN A 149 -9.48 -7.27 -8.86
CA ASN A 149 -8.68 -6.70 -7.80
C ASN A 149 -8.23 -7.78 -6.79
N ILE A 150 -9.14 -8.65 -6.38
CA ILE A 150 -8.84 -9.73 -5.41
C ILE A 150 -7.81 -10.72 -5.97
N PHE A 151 -7.96 -11.14 -7.22
CA PHE A 151 -7.05 -12.11 -7.83
C PHE A 151 -5.92 -11.49 -8.62
N ASN A 152 -5.68 -10.18 -8.46
CA ASN A 152 -4.55 -9.47 -9.07
C ASN A 152 -4.40 -9.76 -10.58
N ILE A 153 -5.49 -9.63 -11.34
CA ILE A 153 -5.55 -9.92 -12.77
C ILE A 153 -6.37 -8.85 -13.50
N GLN A 154 -5.95 -8.52 -14.72
CA GLN A 154 -6.63 -7.55 -15.57
C GLN A 154 -7.44 -8.27 -16.65
N LEU A 155 -8.76 -8.20 -16.56
CA LEU A 155 -9.67 -8.70 -17.58
C LEU A 155 -9.91 -7.65 -18.65
N ASP A 156 -10.32 -8.11 -19.83
CA ASP A 156 -10.64 -7.22 -20.93
C ASP A 156 -12.02 -6.60 -20.69
N LYS A 157 -12.17 -5.30 -20.95
CA LYS A 157 -13.42 -4.55 -20.73
C LYS A 157 -14.62 -5.13 -21.50
N ASN A 158 -14.37 -5.85 -22.58
CA ASN A 158 -15.41 -6.40 -23.44
C ASN A 158 -15.84 -7.79 -23.00
N LEU A 159 -16.55 -7.85 -21.87
CA LEU A 159 -17.12 -9.08 -21.30
C LEU A 159 -18.03 -9.81 -22.30
N SER A 160 -18.79 -9.07 -23.11
CA SER A 160 -19.75 -9.61 -24.08
C SER A 160 -19.07 -10.42 -25.20
N ARG A 161 -17.91 -9.95 -25.70
CA ARG A 161 -17.12 -10.72 -26.67
C ARG A 161 -16.66 -12.04 -26.07
N ALA A 162 -16.12 -12.02 -24.84
CA ALA A 162 -15.64 -13.24 -24.18
C ALA A 162 -16.77 -14.29 -24.04
N PHE A 163 -18.00 -13.86 -23.73
CA PHE A 163 -19.16 -14.75 -23.68
C PHE A 163 -19.57 -15.30 -25.04
N SER A 164 -19.52 -14.45 -26.08
CA SER A 164 -19.81 -14.87 -27.45
C SER A 164 -18.82 -15.94 -27.93
N ASP A 165 -17.54 -15.75 -27.61
CA ASP A 165 -16.46 -16.69 -27.90
C ASP A 165 -16.60 -18.00 -27.10
N MET A 166 -17.27 -17.99 -25.94
CA MET A 166 -17.59 -19.21 -25.18
C MET A 166 -18.71 -20.02 -25.84
N LYS A 167 -19.76 -19.36 -26.35
CA LYS A 167 -20.92 -20.04 -26.97
C LYS A 167 -20.59 -20.87 -28.20
N ILE A 168 -19.56 -20.50 -28.95
CA ILE A 168 -19.19 -21.14 -30.22
C ILE A 168 -18.17 -22.28 -30.05
N ARG A 169 -17.72 -22.57 -28.83
CA ARG A 169 -16.74 -23.64 -28.56
C ARG A 169 -17.39 -25.01 -28.64
N ASN A 170 -16.63 -26.00 -29.10
CA ASN A 170 -17.04 -27.40 -29.03
C ASN A 170 -17.24 -27.88 -27.59
N VAL A 171 -16.42 -27.39 -26.66
CA VAL A 171 -16.59 -27.60 -25.21
C VAL A 171 -16.97 -26.24 -24.61
N PRO A 172 -18.23 -26.05 -24.15
CA PRO A 172 -18.72 -24.75 -23.69
C PRO A 172 -18.01 -24.23 -22.43
N THR A 173 -17.71 -25.12 -21.48
CA THR A 173 -17.19 -24.76 -20.14
C THR A 173 -16.00 -25.64 -19.70
N PRO A 174 -14.87 -25.60 -20.43
CA PRO A 174 -13.72 -26.47 -20.17
C PRO A 174 -13.07 -26.21 -18.80
N PHE A 175 -13.15 -24.98 -18.27
CA PHE A 175 -12.59 -24.67 -16.96
C PHE A 175 -13.43 -25.25 -15.83
N LEU A 176 -14.75 -25.09 -15.88
CA LEU A 176 -15.66 -25.66 -14.89
C LEU A 176 -15.62 -27.18 -14.91
N ASP A 177 -15.52 -27.80 -16.10
CA ASP A 177 -15.32 -29.24 -16.24
C ASP A 177 -14.03 -29.70 -15.55
N LYS A 178 -12.92 -28.97 -15.77
CA LYS A 178 -11.63 -29.22 -15.12
C LYS A 178 -11.72 -29.08 -13.60
N LEU A 179 -12.40 -28.06 -13.07
CA LEU A 179 -12.59 -27.85 -11.64
C LEU A 179 -13.45 -28.95 -11.01
N HIS A 180 -14.57 -29.27 -11.65
CA HIS A 180 -15.46 -30.35 -11.24
C HIS A 180 -14.69 -31.69 -11.17
N ASP A 181 -13.95 -32.03 -12.22
CA ASP A 181 -13.20 -33.29 -12.27
C ASP A 181 -12.05 -33.31 -11.24
N ALA A 182 -11.38 -32.18 -11.01
CA ALA A 182 -10.37 -32.05 -9.96
C ALA A 182 -10.97 -32.24 -8.56
N LEU A 183 -12.16 -31.70 -8.31
CA LEU A 183 -12.87 -31.85 -7.05
C LEU A 183 -13.34 -33.30 -6.84
N LEU A 184 -13.90 -33.95 -7.85
CA LEU A 184 -14.28 -35.37 -7.78
C LEU A 184 -13.08 -36.27 -7.50
N ARG A 185 -11.94 -36.04 -8.17
CA ARG A 185 -10.70 -36.77 -7.89
C ARG A 185 -10.25 -36.61 -6.44
N ARG A 186 -10.31 -35.39 -5.88
CA ARG A 186 -10.00 -35.12 -4.48
C ARG A 186 -10.94 -35.85 -3.51
N MET A 187 -12.20 -36.06 -3.90
CA MET A 187 -13.20 -36.82 -3.14
C MET A 187 -13.15 -38.34 -3.38
N GLY A 188 -12.21 -38.85 -4.19
CA GLY A 188 -12.11 -40.28 -4.50
C GLY A 188 -13.21 -40.81 -5.43
N ARG A 189 -13.98 -39.94 -6.08
CA ARG A 189 -15.03 -40.32 -7.04
C ARG A 189 -14.47 -40.23 -8.47
N ARG A 190 -14.68 -41.28 -9.28
CA ARG A 190 -14.37 -41.22 -10.73
C ARG A 190 -15.62 -40.79 -11.50
N LYS A 191 -15.44 -39.92 -12.49
CA LYS A 191 -16.50 -39.54 -13.44
C LYS A 191 -16.95 -40.81 -14.15
N ILE A 192 -18.21 -41.21 -13.97
CA ILE A 192 -18.82 -42.26 -14.77
C ILE A 192 -19.20 -41.57 -16.07
N ASN A 193 -18.46 -41.84 -17.15
CA ASN A 193 -18.84 -41.35 -18.46
C ASN A 193 -20.13 -42.06 -18.87
N SER A 194 -21.24 -41.33 -18.92
CA SER A 194 -22.52 -41.74 -19.50
C SER A 194 -22.58 -41.33 -20.97
#